data_AF-A0AAV5K9K9-F1
#
_entry.id   AF-A0AAV5K9K9-F1
#
_cell.length_a   1.000
_cell.length_b   1.000
_cell.length_c   1.000
_cell.angle_alpha   90.00
_cell.angle_beta   90.00
_cell.angle_gamma   90.00
#
_symmetry.space_group_name_H-M   'P 1'
#
loop_
_entity.id
_entity.type
_entity.pdbx_description
1 polymer ?
#
loop_
_entity_poly.entity_id
_entity_poly.type
_entity_poly.pdbx_seq_one_letter_code
_entity_poly.pdbx_strand_id
1 'polypeptide(L)'
;MVMEDNQSCGSRAQELASPLQSRQHRQKLEVYNEVLRRLKNSNDEEANRSGFDDELWNHFNRLPTRYALDVNVERAEDVLMHKRLLYLAHDPANRPAIEVRLVQLQSITDGILADSNLLDFVSEVVPQRPLESSNRKSIHPPPAFGSSPNLEALALDANKFDNEDGDSSVHANTMFTRPMHEITFSTDDKPKLLSQLTALLAEIGLNIQEAHAFSTVDGYSLDVFVVDGWPYEETEQLRIALDKEVLKIEKQSWPKQHSLSPNCNERMEIQLNPNHVAIPNDGTDVWEIDPEHLKFEKKVASGSYGDLYKGTYCSQDVAIKVLKPERVSSEMEKEFAQEVFIMRKVRHKNVVQFIGACTKPPSLCIITEYMFGGSVYDYLHKHRGVFKLPSLLKVAIDVSKGMNYLHQNNIIHRDLKAANLLMGENEVVKVADFGVARVKAQSGVMTAETGTYRWMAPEVIEHKPYDHKADIFSFGILLWELLTGKLPYEFLTPLQAAVGVVQKGLRPTIPKNTNPKLAELLERCWRQDPTLRPDFSEIIEILRQIAKEVGEEGEDRRKDKTSGFFSVLRRGHH
;
A
#
# COMPACT_ATOMS: atom_id res chain seq x y z
N MET A 1 27.26 11.38 -63.46
CA MET A 1 26.18 11.87 -62.59
C MET A 1 25.77 10.70 -61.73
N VAL A 2 26.26 10.67 -60.49
CA VAL A 2 26.11 9.56 -59.54
C VAL A 2 25.16 10.04 -58.45
N MET A 3 24.15 9.23 -58.13
CA MET A 3 23.32 9.38 -56.95
C MET A 3 24.12 8.92 -55.73
N GLU A 4 24.06 9.67 -54.63
CA GLU A 4 24.48 9.18 -53.32
C GLU A 4 23.29 9.24 -52.36
N ASP A 5 22.82 8.04 -52.03
CA ASP A 5 22.11 7.71 -50.80
C ASP A 5 23.03 7.98 -49.59
N ASN A 6 22.45 8.52 -48.51
CA ASN A 6 23.12 8.53 -47.21
C ASN A 6 22.19 7.93 -46.16
N GLN A 7 22.38 6.63 -45.89
CA GLN A 7 21.98 5.99 -44.64
C GLN A 7 23.10 6.16 -43.62
N SER A 8 22.75 6.47 -42.37
CA SER A 8 23.57 6.06 -41.21
C SER A 8 22.68 5.70 -40.02
N CYS A 9 22.92 4.48 -39.52
CA CYS A 9 22.28 3.71 -38.45
C CYS A 9 22.48 4.34 -37.04
N GLY A 10 21.82 3.93 -35.96
CA GLY A 10 20.88 2.84 -35.69
C GLY A 10 20.74 2.57 -34.18
N SER A 11 19.65 1.88 -33.83
CA SER A 11 19.59 0.82 -32.82
C SER A 11 19.78 1.17 -31.33
N ARG A 12 18.69 1.52 -30.62
CA ARG A 12 18.59 1.25 -29.17
C ARG A 12 18.27 -0.23 -28.97
N ALA A 13 19.16 -0.94 -28.28
CA ALA A 13 19.02 -2.37 -27.98
C ALA A 13 17.71 -2.61 -27.20
N GLN A 14 16.86 -3.48 -27.75
CA GLN A 14 15.66 -3.98 -27.11
C GLN A 14 16.06 -5.09 -26.14
N GLU A 15 16.21 -4.75 -24.85
CA GLU A 15 16.22 -5.76 -23.80
C GLU A 15 14.85 -6.47 -23.79
N LEU A 16 14.86 -7.80 -23.76
CA LEU A 16 13.69 -8.67 -23.75
C LEU A 16 12.94 -8.54 -22.41
N ALA A 17 12.17 -7.46 -22.26
CA ALA A 17 11.29 -7.23 -21.13
C ALA A 17 9.94 -7.98 -21.30
N SER A 18 9.34 -8.39 -20.18
CA SER A 18 8.02 -9.04 -20.18
C SER A 18 6.91 -8.12 -20.73
N PRO A 19 5.79 -8.64 -21.27
CA PRO A 19 4.73 -7.83 -21.90
C PRO A 19 4.09 -6.76 -20.98
N LEU A 20 4.13 -6.97 -19.65
CA LEU A 20 3.67 -6.00 -18.66
C LEU A 20 4.70 -4.88 -18.41
N GLN A 21 6.00 -5.23 -18.36
CA GLN A 21 7.08 -4.23 -18.24
C GLN A 21 7.18 -3.36 -19.48
N SER A 22 6.98 -3.93 -20.68
CA SER A 22 6.94 -3.15 -21.92
C SER A 22 5.76 -2.18 -21.95
N ARG A 23 4.60 -2.55 -21.37
CA ARG A 23 3.43 -1.68 -21.29
C ARG A 23 3.63 -0.51 -20.31
N GLN A 24 4.16 -0.77 -19.12
CA GLN A 24 4.45 0.26 -18.12
C GLN A 24 5.54 1.22 -18.59
N HIS A 25 6.59 0.69 -19.22
CA HIS A 25 7.66 1.51 -19.81
C HIS A 25 7.12 2.40 -20.94
N ARG A 26 6.21 1.88 -21.78
CA ARG A 26 5.56 2.64 -22.84
C ARG A 26 4.70 3.78 -22.30
N GLN A 27 3.90 3.54 -21.25
CA GLN A 27 3.09 4.59 -20.61
C GLN A 27 3.95 5.69 -20.00
N LYS A 28 5.05 5.31 -19.33
CA LYS A 28 6.02 6.26 -18.77
C LYS A 28 6.68 7.12 -19.86
N LEU A 29 6.99 6.53 -21.01
CA LEU A 29 7.52 7.23 -22.18
C LEU A 29 6.50 8.19 -22.80
N GLU A 30 5.22 7.80 -22.88
CA GLU A 30 4.14 8.66 -23.38
C GLU A 30 3.98 9.92 -22.52
N VAL A 31 3.95 9.76 -21.19
CA VAL A 31 3.86 10.88 -20.24
C VAL A 31 5.09 11.78 -20.33
N TYR A 32 6.29 11.20 -20.36
CA TYR A 32 7.53 11.96 -20.53
C TYR A 32 7.51 12.83 -21.80
N ASN A 33 7.11 12.25 -22.94
CA ASN A 33 7.04 12.98 -24.20
C ASN A 33 6.04 14.13 -24.14
N GLU A 34 4.92 13.93 -23.46
CA GLU A 34 3.89 14.96 -23.28
C GLU A 34 4.38 16.11 -22.38
N VAL A 35 5.04 15.80 -21.27
CA VAL A 35 5.68 16.79 -20.39
C VAL A 35 6.77 17.56 -21.14
N LEU A 36 7.65 16.86 -21.85
CA LEU A 36 8.71 17.47 -22.64
C LEU A 36 8.16 18.42 -23.71
N ARG A 37 7.10 18.00 -24.40
CA ARG A 37 6.40 18.82 -25.41
C ARG A 37 5.83 20.10 -24.79
N ARG A 38 5.21 20.00 -23.61
CA ARG A 38 4.64 21.16 -22.91
C ARG A 38 5.70 22.11 -22.39
N LEU A 39 6.79 21.61 -21.82
CA LEU A 39 7.93 22.42 -21.36
C LEU A 39 8.63 23.18 -22.51
N LYS A 40 8.73 22.55 -23.69
CA LYS A 40 9.27 23.24 -24.89
C LYS A 40 8.30 24.31 -25.42
N ASN A 41 6.99 24.12 -25.21
CA ASN A 41 5.98 25.09 -25.62
C ASN A 41 5.78 26.24 -24.62
N SER A 42 6.07 26.05 -23.33
CA SER A 42 5.97 27.09 -22.29
C SER A 42 7.12 28.12 -22.34
N ASN A 43 8.08 27.93 -23.25
CA ASN A 43 9.26 28.79 -23.43
C ASN A 43 10.16 28.87 -22.18
N ASP A 44 10.19 27.81 -21.37
CA ASP A 44 11.09 27.69 -20.22
C ASP A 44 12.57 27.64 -20.65
N GLU A 45 13.39 28.51 -20.07
CA GLU A 45 14.83 28.58 -20.41
C GLU A 45 15.60 27.29 -20.10
N GLU A 46 15.13 26.50 -19.12
CA GLU A 46 15.74 25.21 -18.75
C GLU A 46 15.46 24.14 -19.81
N ALA A 47 14.28 24.16 -20.43
CA ALA A 47 13.85 23.17 -21.43
C ALA A 47 14.57 23.30 -22.78
N ASN A 48 15.18 24.46 -23.04
CA ASN A 48 15.93 24.76 -24.26
C ASN A 48 17.44 24.46 -24.16
N ARG A 49 17.92 23.93 -23.02
CA ARG A 49 19.33 23.57 -22.82
C ARG A 49 19.70 22.27 -23.54
N SER A 50 20.91 22.22 -24.09
CA SER A 50 21.46 20.98 -24.67
C SER A 50 21.60 19.89 -23.60
N GLY A 51 20.97 18.73 -23.80
CA GLY A 51 21.00 17.61 -22.86
C GLY A 51 19.83 17.56 -21.87
N PHE A 52 18.93 18.56 -21.88
CA PHE A 52 17.76 18.59 -21.01
C PHE A 52 16.84 17.36 -21.17
N ASP A 53 16.67 16.89 -22.40
CA ASP A 53 15.84 15.72 -22.73
C ASP A 53 16.33 14.47 -21.95
N ASP A 54 17.65 14.27 -21.88
CA ASP A 54 18.26 13.14 -21.17
C ASP A 54 18.19 13.32 -19.64
N GLU A 55 18.37 14.54 -19.13
CA GLU A 55 18.22 14.84 -17.70
C GLU A 55 16.79 14.60 -17.21
N LEU A 56 15.80 15.05 -17.99
CA LEU A 56 14.38 14.86 -17.68
C LEU A 56 14.04 13.36 -17.72
N TRP A 57 14.55 12.62 -18.70
CA TRP A 57 14.34 11.18 -18.78
C TRP A 57 14.98 10.44 -17.59
N ASN A 58 16.17 10.86 -17.17
CA ASN A 58 16.81 10.33 -15.97
C ASN A 58 16.00 10.62 -14.71
N HIS A 59 15.42 11.81 -14.57
CA HIS A 59 14.50 12.13 -13.47
C HIS A 59 13.31 11.17 -13.43
N PHE A 60 12.65 10.94 -14.57
CA PHE A 60 11.57 9.95 -14.64
C PHE A 60 12.07 8.55 -14.26
N ASN A 61 13.23 8.10 -14.75
CA ASN A 61 13.77 6.78 -14.45
C ASN A 61 14.18 6.59 -12.99
N ARG A 62 14.57 7.67 -12.29
CA ARG A 62 14.86 7.64 -10.86
C ARG A 62 13.62 7.39 -10.00
N LEU A 63 12.45 7.80 -10.48
CA LEU A 63 11.18 7.70 -9.77
C LEU A 63 10.38 6.45 -10.21
N PRO A 64 9.53 5.91 -9.31
CA PRO A 64 8.72 4.73 -9.61
C PRO A 64 7.71 5.04 -10.72
N THR A 65 7.30 4.02 -11.48
CA THR A 65 6.34 4.19 -12.60
C THR A 65 5.07 4.91 -12.18
N ARG A 66 4.60 4.75 -10.93
CA ARG A 66 3.43 5.47 -10.40
C ARG A 66 3.54 6.98 -10.48
N TYR A 67 4.74 7.55 -10.32
CA TYR A 67 4.95 9.00 -10.44
C TYR A 67 4.49 9.51 -11.80
N ALA A 68 4.85 8.81 -12.88
CA ALA A 68 4.43 9.17 -14.23
C ALA A 68 2.93 8.98 -14.47
N LEU A 69 2.26 8.09 -13.74
CA LEU A 69 0.83 7.86 -13.88
C LEU A 69 -0.01 8.89 -13.12
N ASP A 70 0.54 9.40 -12.01
CA ASP A 70 -0.19 10.25 -11.08
C ASP A 70 0.09 11.75 -11.30
N VAL A 71 1.21 12.10 -11.95
CA VAL A 71 1.60 13.49 -12.17
C VAL A 71 0.66 14.19 -13.17
N ASN A 72 0.22 15.39 -12.82
CA ASN A 72 -0.61 16.20 -13.70
C ASN A 72 0.23 16.75 -14.86
N VAL A 73 0.11 16.11 -16.03
CA VAL A 73 0.79 16.55 -17.26
C VAL A 73 0.40 17.95 -17.70
N GLU A 74 -0.72 18.50 -17.21
CA GLU A 74 -1.11 19.86 -17.51
C GLU A 74 -0.23 20.92 -16.87
N ARG A 75 0.50 20.53 -15.83
CA ARG A 75 1.45 21.37 -15.10
C ARG A 75 2.84 20.79 -15.21
N ALA A 76 3.37 20.79 -16.43
CA ALA A 76 4.68 20.21 -16.72
C ALA A 76 5.82 20.88 -15.91
N GLU A 77 5.64 22.13 -15.50
CA GLU A 77 6.53 22.86 -14.59
C GLU A 77 6.67 22.23 -13.19
N ASP A 78 5.66 21.48 -12.72
CA ASP A 78 5.70 20.82 -11.41
C ASP A 78 6.73 19.69 -11.42
N VAL A 79 6.94 19.03 -12.58
CA VAL A 79 7.98 18.03 -12.77
C VAL A 79 9.38 18.65 -12.64
N LEU A 80 9.56 19.88 -13.10
CA LEU A 80 10.83 20.61 -12.92
C LEU A 80 11.07 20.97 -11.46
N MET A 81 10.02 21.39 -10.74
CA MET A 81 10.09 21.64 -9.31
C MET A 81 10.51 20.38 -8.55
N HIS A 82 9.89 19.23 -8.85
CA HIS A 82 10.28 17.93 -8.25
C HIS A 82 11.74 17.56 -8.56
N LYS A 83 12.19 17.73 -9.82
CA LYS A 83 13.59 17.52 -10.23
C LYS A 83 14.55 18.41 -9.43
N ARG A 84 14.20 19.68 -9.25
CA ARG A 84 14.99 20.66 -8.50
C ARG A 84 15.06 20.31 -7.01
N LEU A 85 13.94 19.98 -6.37
CA LEU A 85 13.92 19.62 -4.94
C LEU A 85 14.77 18.38 -4.67
N LEU A 86 14.64 17.34 -5.51
CA LEU A 86 15.49 16.16 -5.42
C LEU A 86 16.95 16.53 -5.57
N TYR A 87 17.31 17.40 -6.53
CA TYR A 87 18.69 17.87 -6.69
C TYR A 87 19.20 18.64 -5.45
N LEU A 88 18.41 19.56 -4.90
CA LEU A 88 18.76 20.31 -3.68
C LEU A 88 19.00 19.38 -2.50
N ALA A 89 18.19 18.32 -2.36
CA ALA A 89 18.35 17.33 -1.32
C ALA A 89 19.66 16.52 -1.41
N HIS A 90 20.45 16.62 -2.51
CA HIS A 90 21.77 15.96 -2.55
C HIS A 90 22.76 16.62 -1.60
N ASP A 91 22.66 17.94 -1.42
CA ASP A 91 23.51 18.67 -0.48
C ASP A 91 22.96 18.53 0.94
N PRO A 92 23.71 17.94 1.89
CA PRO A 92 23.29 17.82 3.28
C PRO A 92 22.89 19.15 3.94
N ALA A 93 23.43 20.29 3.49
CA ALA A 93 23.10 21.60 4.03
C ALA A 93 21.69 22.09 3.65
N ASN A 94 21.11 21.54 2.57
CA ASN A 94 19.80 21.93 2.06
C ASN A 94 18.72 20.90 2.41
N ARG A 95 19.02 19.93 3.29
CA ARG A 95 18.07 18.90 3.70
C ARG A 95 17.29 19.33 4.96
N PRO A 96 15.99 19.01 5.03
CA PRO A 96 15.11 18.67 3.90
C PRO A 96 14.90 19.88 2.99
N ALA A 97 14.81 19.64 1.68
CA ALA A 97 14.42 20.68 0.73
C ALA A 97 12.88 20.78 0.73
N ILE A 98 12.34 21.97 1.00
CA ILE A 98 10.90 22.20 1.18
C ILE A 98 10.41 23.26 0.20
N GLU A 99 9.29 22.98 -0.46
CA GLU A 99 8.52 23.94 -1.25
C GLU A 99 7.08 24.00 -0.74
N VAL A 100 6.53 25.20 -0.58
CA VAL A 100 5.14 25.43 -0.15
C VAL A 100 4.47 26.34 -1.16
N ARG A 101 3.28 25.96 -1.64
CA ARG A 101 2.52 26.78 -2.59
C ARG A 101 1.01 26.67 -2.39
N LEU A 102 0.27 27.60 -2.97
CA LEU A 102 -1.20 27.57 -2.99
C LEU A 102 -1.70 26.77 -4.19
N VAL A 103 -2.63 25.84 -3.92
CA VAL A 103 -3.33 25.03 -4.91
C VAL A 103 -4.84 25.11 -4.70
N GLN A 104 -5.63 24.70 -5.68
CA GLN A 104 -7.08 24.84 -5.65
C GLN A 104 -7.79 23.52 -5.96
N LEU A 105 -8.64 23.06 -5.05
CA LEU A 105 -9.52 21.90 -5.27
C LEU A 105 -10.91 22.35 -5.76
N GLN A 106 -11.41 21.69 -6.79
CA GLN A 106 -12.77 21.89 -7.33
C GLN A 106 -13.73 20.89 -6.67
N SER A 107 -14.91 21.36 -6.24
CA SER A 107 -16.00 20.52 -5.72
C SER A 107 -17.27 20.75 -6.53
N ILE A 108 -17.90 19.69 -7.03
CA ILE A 108 -19.22 19.73 -7.69
C ILE A 108 -20.28 19.27 -6.69
N THR A 109 -21.39 20.00 -6.56
CA THR A 109 -22.60 19.55 -5.87
C THR A 109 -23.69 19.23 -6.89
N ASP A 110 -24.20 18.00 -6.86
CA ASP A 110 -25.27 17.49 -7.74
C ASP A 110 -26.64 18.05 -7.39
N GLY A 111 -27.41 18.42 -8.42
CA GLY A 111 -28.85 18.63 -8.35
C GLY A 111 -29.53 17.83 -9.46
N ILE A 112 -29.78 16.53 -9.24
CA ILE A 112 -30.75 15.75 -10.03
C ILE A 112 -31.75 15.13 -9.05
N LEU A 113 -32.98 15.64 -9.08
CA LEU A 113 -34.17 14.91 -8.64
C LEU A 113 -35.09 14.78 -9.85
N ALA A 114 -35.27 13.54 -10.31
CA ALA A 114 -36.41 13.16 -11.10
C ALA A 114 -37.58 12.88 -10.15
N ASP A 115 -38.68 13.61 -10.26
CA ASP A 115 -39.98 12.98 -10.56
C ASP A 115 -41.12 13.98 -10.89
N SER A 116 -41.68 13.79 -12.08
CA SER A 116 -43.11 13.74 -12.44
C SER A 116 -44.13 14.83 -12.03
N ASN A 117 -44.78 15.37 -13.08
CA ASN A 117 -46.18 15.86 -13.24
C ASN A 117 -46.43 17.37 -13.51
N LEU A 118 -47.32 17.56 -14.50
CA LEU A 118 -48.14 18.73 -14.87
C LEU A 118 -47.66 19.69 -15.99
N LEU A 119 -48.06 19.33 -17.21
CA LEU A 119 -48.96 20.08 -18.12
C LEU A 119 -48.89 21.64 -18.16
N ASP A 120 -48.55 22.11 -19.37
CA ASP A 120 -49.34 23.04 -20.22
C ASP A 120 -49.03 24.56 -20.23
N PHE A 121 -49.04 25.11 -21.46
CA PHE A 121 -49.15 26.51 -21.92
C PHE A 121 -47.93 27.44 -22.20
N VAL A 122 -47.58 27.50 -23.51
CA VAL A 122 -47.65 28.64 -24.47
C VAL A 122 -46.80 29.94 -24.32
N SER A 123 -46.11 30.25 -25.43
CA SER A 123 -45.79 31.54 -26.11
C SER A 123 -44.50 32.38 -25.85
N GLU A 124 -43.80 32.57 -26.98
CA GLU A 124 -43.34 33.83 -27.62
C GLU A 124 -42.23 34.72 -27.02
N VAL A 125 -41.07 34.65 -27.68
CA VAL A 125 -40.24 35.72 -28.31
C VAL A 125 -40.34 37.17 -27.77
N VAL A 126 -39.24 37.67 -27.18
CA VAL A 126 -38.65 39.02 -27.44
C VAL A 126 -37.11 38.99 -27.19
N PRO A 127 -36.25 39.68 -27.98
CA PRO A 127 -34.78 39.53 -27.94
C PRO A 127 -34.05 40.70 -27.26
N GLN A 128 -33.09 40.47 -26.35
CA GLN A 128 -32.13 41.51 -25.93
C GLN A 128 -30.74 40.99 -25.50
N ARG A 129 -29.72 41.45 -26.26
CA ARG A 129 -28.30 41.81 -25.95
C ARG A 129 -27.36 40.80 -25.26
N PRO A 130 -26.11 40.65 -25.76
CA PRO A 130 -25.09 39.83 -25.10
C PRO A 130 -24.59 40.56 -23.86
N LEU A 131 -24.91 40.03 -22.68
CA LEU A 131 -24.26 40.44 -21.43
C LEU A 131 -23.09 39.49 -21.18
N GLU A 132 -21.89 40.07 -21.20
CA GLU A 132 -20.62 39.40 -20.92
C GLU A 132 -20.72 38.58 -19.62
N SER A 133 -20.62 37.26 -19.74
CA SER A 133 -20.36 36.40 -18.60
C SER A 133 -18.92 36.65 -18.16
N SER A 134 -18.77 37.41 -17.07
CA SER A 134 -17.53 37.56 -16.34
C SER A 134 -17.07 36.20 -15.82
N ASN A 135 -16.22 35.54 -16.62
CA ASN A 135 -15.39 34.42 -16.22
C ASN A 135 -14.61 34.82 -14.95
N ARG A 136 -15.05 34.37 -13.78
CA ARG A 136 -14.18 34.32 -12.60
C ARG A 136 -13.11 33.26 -12.89
N LYS A 137 -11.97 33.72 -13.39
CA LYS A 137 -10.75 32.92 -13.56
C LYS A 137 -10.41 32.26 -12.23
N SER A 138 -10.12 30.96 -12.26
CA SER A 138 -9.45 30.25 -11.16
C SER A 138 -8.21 31.04 -10.76
N ILE A 139 -8.06 31.37 -9.47
CA ILE A 139 -6.99 32.25 -8.98
C ILE A 139 -5.69 31.46 -8.72
N HIS A 140 -5.80 30.16 -8.40
CA HIS A 140 -4.67 29.29 -8.08
C HIS A 140 -4.65 28.02 -8.95
N PRO A 141 -3.47 27.41 -9.17
CA PRO A 141 -3.35 26.19 -9.97
C PRO A 141 -3.92 24.95 -9.26
N PRO A 142 -4.31 23.89 -10.00
CA PRO A 142 -4.64 22.60 -9.38
C PRO A 142 -3.40 21.93 -8.76
N PRO A 143 -3.57 20.97 -7.83
CA PRO A 143 -2.45 20.22 -7.26
C PRO A 143 -1.64 19.42 -8.30
N ALA A 144 -0.37 19.16 -8.00
CA ALA A 144 0.56 18.42 -8.87
C ALA A 144 0.13 16.96 -9.12
N PHE A 145 -0.70 16.41 -8.23
CA PHE A 145 -1.24 15.06 -8.27
C PHE A 145 -2.75 15.12 -7.98
N GLY A 146 -3.53 14.10 -8.39
CA GLY A 146 -4.90 13.91 -7.88
C GLY A 146 -6.06 14.55 -8.65
N SER A 147 -5.85 15.33 -9.72
CA SER A 147 -6.93 15.97 -10.52
C SER A 147 -7.65 15.00 -11.50
N SER A 148 -8.02 13.80 -11.04
CA SER A 148 -8.82 12.85 -11.83
C SER A 148 -10.30 12.89 -11.41
N PRO A 149 -11.26 12.69 -12.33
CA PRO A 149 -12.71 12.84 -12.10
C PRO A 149 -13.33 11.85 -11.07
N ASN A 150 -12.53 11.01 -10.41
CA ASN A 150 -13.01 10.05 -9.41
C ASN A 150 -13.03 10.61 -7.97
N LEU A 151 -12.48 11.81 -7.72
CA LEU A 151 -12.46 12.43 -6.38
C LEU A 151 -13.74 13.23 -6.05
N GLU A 152 -14.57 13.55 -7.03
CA GLU A 152 -15.76 14.40 -6.86
C GLU A 152 -16.85 13.76 -5.97
N ALA A 153 -16.82 12.44 -5.80
CA ALA A 153 -17.80 11.69 -5.01
C ALA A 153 -17.62 11.83 -3.47
N LEU A 154 -16.43 12.21 -2.99
CA LEU A 154 -16.13 12.26 -1.55
C LEU A 154 -16.55 13.58 -0.88
N ALA A 155 -16.78 14.65 -1.65
CA ALA A 155 -17.29 15.92 -1.12
C ALA A 155 -18.79 15.86 -0.79
N LEU A 156 -19.52 14.88 -1.35
CA LEU A 156 -20.98 14.77 -1.22
C LEU A 156 -21.44 14.16 0.12
N ASP A 157 -20.60 13.39 0.80
CA ASP A 157 -20.97 12.72 2.07
C ASP A 157 -20.60 13.53 3.34
N ALA A 158 -19.85 14.63 3.20
CA ALA A 158 -19.40 15.44 4.34
C ALA A 158 -20.42 16.49 4.83
N ASN A 159 -21.48 16.78 4.07
CA ASN A 159 -22.45 17.85 4.40
C ASN A 159 -23.81 17.35 4.92
N LYS A 160 -23.89 16.14 5.49
CA LYS A 160 -25.13 15.62 6.10
C LYS A 160 -25.22 15.74 7.63
N PHE A 161 -24.26 16.40 8.26
CA PHE A 161 -24.33 16.74 9.68
C PHE A 161 -23.86 18.18 9.84
N ASP A 162 -24.78 19.13 9.65
CA ASP A 162 -24.98 20.26 10.56
C ASP A 162 -26.06 21.22 10.04
N ASN A 163 -26.84 21.74 11.01
CA ASN A 163 -27.78 22.88 10.99
C ASN A 163 -29.27 22.59 10.72
N GLU A 164 -30.00 22.47 11.83
CA GLU A 164 -31.33 23.09 12.00
C GLU A 164 -31.20 24.63 12.02
N ASP A 165 -32.34 25.29 11.72
CA ASP A 165 -32.67 26.72 11.78
C ASP A 165 -32.39 27.65 10.57
N GLY A 166 -33.49 27.96 9.87
CA GLY A 166 -34.01 29.32 9.62
C GLY A 166 -33.21 30.34 8.79
N ASP A 167 -33.61 30.49 7.51
CA ASP A 167 -34.18 31.71 6.90
C ASP A 167 -33.65 32.06 5.48
N SER A 168 -34.61 32.11 4.55
CA SER A 168 -34.76 32.86 3.28
C SER A 168 -33.60 33.22 2.31
N SER A 169 -33.76 32.72 1.07
CA SER A 169 -33.43 33.32 -0.25
C SER A 169 -31.94 33.57 -0.56
N VAL A 170 -31.31 33.04 -1.62
CA VAL A 170 -31.55 33.14 -3.08
C VAL A 170 -30.62 32.12 -3.77
N HIS A 171 -31.12 31.37 -4.75
CA HIS A 171 -30.30 30.46 -5.55
C HIS A 171 -29.30 31.22 -6.44
N ALA A 172 -28.01 31.02 -6.20
CA ALA A 172 -26.95 31.25 -7.17
C ALA A 172 -26.01 30.04 -7.18
N ASN A 173 -26.01 29.28 -8.29
CA ASN A 173 -25.02 28.24 -8.58
C ASN A 173 -23.62 28.86 -8.48
N THR A 174 -22.91 28.56 -7.39
CA THR A 174 -21.55 29.05 -7.17
C THR A 174 -20.63 27.84 -7.09
N MET A 175 -19.77 27.66 -8.09
CA MET A 175 -18.64 26.71 -8.01
C MET A 175 -17.76 27.15 -6.83
N PHE A 176 -17.73 26.34 -5.76
CA PHE A 176 -16.85 26.59 -4.63
C PHE A 176 -15.48 25.97 -4.91
N THR A 177 -14.47 26.76 -4.64
CA THR A 177 -13.13 26.57 -5.15
C THR A 177 -12.26 26.93 -3.95
N ARG A 178 -11.73 25.93 -3.25
CA ARG A 178 -11.09 26.13 -1.94
C ARG A 178 -9.57 26.22 -2.11
N PRO A 179 -8.93 27.35 -1.76
CA PRO A 179 -7.48 27.44 -1.75
C PRO A 179 -6.93 26.56 -0.61
N MET A 180 -5.93 25.74 -0.92
CA MET A 180 -5.22 24.87 0.02
C MET A 180 -3.72 25.04 -0.19
N HIS A 181 -2.91 24.52 0.73
CA HIS A 181 -1.46 24.52 0.57
C HIS A 181 -0.98 23.16 0.08
N GLU A 182 -0.15 23.15 -0.95
CA GLU A 182 0.64 21.99 -1.33
C GLU A 182 2.06 22.17 -0.79
N ILE A 183 2.52 21.19 -0.03
CA ILE A 183 3.83 21.15 0.60
C ILE A 183 4.58 19.96 0.03
N THR A 184 5.73 20.20 -0.58
CA THR A 184 6.60 19.16 -1.10
C THR A 184 7.90 19.12 -0.32
N PHE A 185 8.25 17.94 0.20
CA PHE A 185 9.50 17.66 0.88
C PHE A 185 10.38 16.77 0.01
N SER A 186 11.69 17.02 0.02
CA SER A 186 12.69 16.09 -0.49
C SER A 186 13.87 15.94 0.48
N THR A 187 14.21 14.69 0.79
CA THR A 187 15.26 14.34 1.76
C THR A 187 15.73 12.90 1.56
N ASP A 188 16.62 12.41 2.43
CA ASP A 188 17.06 11.01 2.41
C ASP A 188 15.86 10.08 2.67
N ASP A 189 15.72 9.02 1.86
CA ASP A 189 14.71 7.99 2.07
C ASP A 189 15.07 7.15 3.30
N LYS A 190 14.68 7.65 4.48
CA LYS A 190 14.94 7.05 5.78
C LYS A 190 13.69 6.38 6.34
N PRO A 191 13.83 5.27 7.06
CA PRO A 191 12.71 4.68 7.79
C PRO A 191 12.08 5.70 8.74
N LYS A 192 10.74 5.77 8.76
CA LYS A 192 9.90 6.68 9.58
C LYS A 192 9.83 8.14 9.12
N LEU A 193 10.48 8.51 8.02
CA LEU A 193 10.46 9.88 7.52
C LEU A 193 9.03 10.40 7.29
N LEU A 194 8.20 9.62 6.59
CA LEU A 194 6.81 10.01 6.32
C LEU A 194 6.03 10.26 7.62
N SER A 195 6.25 9.42 8.64
CA SER A 195 5.62 9.59 9.95
C SER A 195 6.09 10.86 10.67
N GLN A 196 7.38 11.17 10.57
CA GLN A 196 7.95 12.39 11.15
C GLN A 196 7.38 13.63 10.46
N LEU A 197 7.29 13.62 9.13
CA LEU A 197 6.68 14.70 8.36
C LEU A 197 5.19 14.84 8.66
N THR A 198 4.42 13.74 8.75
CA THR A 198 3.00 13.82 9.11
C THR A 198 2.78 14.30 10.55
N ALA A 199 3.66 13.94 11.49
CA ALA A 199 3.59 14.43 12.86
C ALA A 199 3.92 15.92 12.92
N LEU A 200 4.93 16.37 12.17
CA LEU A 200 5.29 17.78 12.02
C LEU A 200 4.10 18.59 11.50
N LEU A 201 3.48 18.15 10.40
CA LEU A 201 2.31 18.82 9.83
C LEU A 201 1.16 18.91 10.83
N ALA A 202 0.90 17.84 11.59
CA ALA A 202 -0.12 17.83 12.63
C ALA A 202 0.21 18.76 13.82
N GLU A 203 1.48 18.87 14.23
CA GLU A 203 1.91 19.80 15.28
C GLU A 203 1.73 21.27 14.88
N ILE A 204 1.86 21.58 13.59
CA ILE A 204 1.56 22.90 13.02
C ILE A 204 0.05 23.16 12.93
N GLY A 205 -0.79 22.12 13.10
CA GLY A 205 -2.24 22.21 13.01
C GLY A 205 -2.78 22.01 11.59
N LEU A 206 -1.98 21.45 10.69
CA LEU A 206 -2.35 21.21 9.30
C LEU A 206 -3.07 19.87 9.17
N ASN A 207 -4.19 19.89 8.44
CA ASN A 207 -4.99 18.72 8.11
C ASN A 207 -4.65 18.24 6.69
N ILE A 208 -4.06 17.05 6.59
CA ILE A 208 -3.69 16.45 5.30
C ILE A 208 -4.94 15.94 4.59
N GLN A 209 -5.22 16.47 3.39
CA GLN A 209 -6.31 16.03 2.51
C GLN A 209 -5.82 15.03 1.47
N GLU A 210 -4.62 15.27 0.91
CA GLU A 210 -3.97 14.38 -0.04
C GLU A 210 -2.48 14.23 0.30
N ALA A 211 -1.92 13.05 0.02
CA ALA A 211 -0.51 12.77 0.26
C ALA A 211 0.03 11.78 -0.77
N HIS A 212 1.18 12.08 -1.34
CA HIS A 212 1.88 11.27 -2.33
C HIS A 212 3.35 11.15 -1.94
N ALA A 213 3.84 9.93 -1.74
CA ALA A 213 5.22 9.65 -1.37
C ALA A 213 5.91 8.87 -2.48
N PHE A 214 7.11 9.26 -2.87
CA PHE A 214 7.90 8.60 -3.92
C PHE A 214 9.35 8.39 -3.47
N SER A 215 9.76 7.13 -3.35
CA SER A 215 11.16 6.76 -3.15
C SER A 215 11.88 6.69 -4.49
N THR A 216 13.05 7.32 -4.59
CA THR A 216 13.91 7.23 -5.75
C THR A 216 14.85 6.02 -5.66
N VAL A 217 15.33 5.55 -6.81
CA VAL A 217 16.29 4.42 -6.88
C VAL A 217 17.66 4.73 -6.25
N ASP A 218 17.96 6.00 -6.03
CA ASP A 218 19.21 6.49 -5.44
C ASP A 218 19.10 6.90 -3.98
N GLY A 219 18.01 6.51 -3.29
CA GLY A 219 17.90 6.62 -1.83
C GLY A 219 17.38 7.95 -1.31
N TYR A 220 16.64 8.71 -2.12
CA TYR A 220 15.95 9.94 -1.73
C TYR A 220 14.44 9.74 -1.75
N SER A 221 13.70 10.57 -1.01
CA SER A 221 12.25 10.64 -1.07
C SER A 221 11.78 11.98 -1.66
N LEU A 222 10.60 11.93 -2.27
CA LEU A 222 9.80 13.08 -2.68
C LEU A 222 8.40 12.88 -2.11
N ASP A 223 8.03 13.68 -1.12
CA ASP A 223 6.78 13.58 -0.37
C ASP A 223 5.95 14.85 -0.56
N VAL A 224 4.77 14.73 -1.14
CA VAL A 224 3.89 15.84 -1.54
C VAL A 224 2.60 15.73 -0.73
N PHE A 225 2.24 16.79 -0.01
CA PHE A 225 1.05 16.85 0.83
C PHE A 225 0.18 18.03 0.40
N VAL A 226 -1.11 17.79 0.20
CA VAL A 226 -2.10 18.86 0.08
C VAL A 226 -2.81 18.98 1.42
N VAL A 227 -2.72 20.16 2.05
CA VAL A 227 -3.12 20.40 3.42
C VAL A 227 -4.07 21.59 3.54
N ASP A 228 -4.94 21.52 4.54
CA ASP A 228 -5.84 22.59 5.01
C ASP A 228 -5.49 22.97 6.46
N GLY A 229 -6.00 24.08 6.97
CA GLY A 229 -5.80 24.52 8.36
C GLY A 229 -4.80 25.66 8.57
N TRP A 230 -4.34 26.30 7.49
CA TRP A 230 -3.51 27.52 7.55
C TRP A 230 -4.10 28.66 6.70
N PRO A 231 -4.05 29.93 7.16
CA PRO A 231 -4.50 31.07 6.36
C PRO A 231 -3.75 31.16 5.02
N TYR A 232 -4.48 31.29 3.90
CA TYR A 232 -3.87 31.29 2.57
C TYR A 232 -3.00 32.53 2.29
N GLU A 233 -3.30 33.66 2.93
CA GLU A 233 -2.51 34.90 2.86
C GLU A 233 -1.13 34.76 3.53
N GLU A 234 -0.89 33.72 4.31
CA GLU A 234 0.29 33.56 5.16
C GLU A 234 1.20 32.41 4.72
N THR A 235 1.26 32.12 3.42
CA THR A 235 2.05 31.02 2.85
C THR A 235 3.55 31.08 3.23
N GLU A 236 4.13 32.28 3.29
CA GLU A 236 5.53 32.43 3.73
C GLU A 236 5.69 32.18 5.24
N GLN A 237 4.67 32.50 6.05
CA GLN A 237 4.70 32.20 7.48
C GLN A 237 4.59 30.70 7.74
N LEU A 238 3.78 29.99 6.94
CA LEU A 238 3.71 28.53 6.94
C LEU A 238 5.08 27.91 6.62
N ARG A 239 5.76 28.43 5.59
CA ARG A 239 7.12 27.99 5.26
C ARG A 239 8.09 28.18 6.42
N ILE A 240 8.09 29.35 7.06
CA ILE A 240 8.95 29.64 8.21
C ILE A 240 8.62 28.72 9.40
N ALA A 241 7.33 28.41 9.63
CA ALA A 241 6.90 27.49 10.67
C ALA A 241 7.40 26.05 10.40
N LEU A 242 7.29 25.59 9.15
CA LEU A 242 7.80 24.28 8.71
C LEU A 242 9.32 24.19 8.90
N ASP A 243 10.09 25.17 8.43
CA ASP A 243 11.55 25.20 8.58
C ASP A 243 11.96 25.15 10.06
N LYS A 244 11.23 25.86 10.93
CA LYS A 244 11.49 25.88 12.37
C LYS A 244 11.23 24.53 13.05
N GLU A 245 10.15 23.83 12.70
CA GLU A 245 9.82 22.53 13.28
C GLU A 245 10.75 21.42 12.76
N VAL A 246 11.12 21.47 11.48
CA VAL A 246 12.12 20.55 10.89
C VAL A 246 13.44 20.60 11.66
N LEU A 247 13.93 21.80 11.98
CA LEU A 247 15.16 21.98 12.78
C LEU A 247 15.07 21.39 14.20
N LYS A 248 13.87 21.21 14.75
CA LYS A 248 13.70 20.55 16.06
C LYS A 248 13.81 19.03 15.94
N ILE A 249 13.31 18.45 14.85
CA ILE A 249 13.37 17.01 14.58
C ILE A 249 14.82 16.54 14.40
N GLU A 250 15.65 17.33 13.71
CA GLU A 250 17.08 17.04 13.56
C GLU A 250 17.83 17.03 14.90
N LYS A 251 17.49 17.96 15.81
CA LYS A 251 18.14 18.08 17.13
C LYS A 251 17.74 16.98 18.11
N GLN A 252 16.55 16.40 17.97
CA GLN A 252 16.08 15.29 18.81
C GLN A 252 16.63 13.92 18.36
N SER A 253 17.26 13.84 17.19
CA SER A 253 17.66 12.57 16.57
C SER A 253 19.05 12.04 16.97
N TRP A 254 19.72 12.58 18.00
CA TRP A 254 20.99 12.04 18.53
C TRP A 254 21.04 11.93 20.06
N PRO A 255 21.02 10.72 20.64
CA PRO A 255 21.78 10.43 21.85
C PRO A 255 23.23 10.19 21.44
N LYS A 256 24.14 11.06 21.91
CA LYS A 256 25.59 10.83 21.86
C LYS A 256 25.88 9.45 22.47
N GLN A 257 26.60 8.60 21.72
CA GLN A 257 27.09 7.31 22.21
C GLN A 257 27.84 7.53 23.53
N HIS A 258 27.35 6.92 24.62
CA HIS A 258 28.12 6.78 25.83
C HIS A 258 29.33 5.89 25.55
N SER A 259 30.48 6.52 25.50
CA SER A 259 31.79 5.91 25.68
C SER A 259 31.81 5.13 27.00
N LEU A 260 31.83 3.81 26.91
CA LEU A 260 32.22 2.91 28.00
C LEU A 260 33.61 2.34 27.68
N SER A 261 34.46 2.42 28.69
CA SER A 261 35.87 2.02 28.73
C SER A 261 36.06 0.50 28.54
N PRO A 262 37.29 0.07 28.18
CA PRO A 262 37.57 -1.32 27.82
C PRO A 262 37.89 -2.13 29.08
N ASN A 263 37.14 -3.19 29.31
CA ASN A 263 37.65 -4.36 30.00
C ASN A 263 36.75 -5.56 29.73
N CYS A 264 37.23 -6.45 28.87
CA CYS A 264 37.23 -7.89 29.08
C CYS A 264 37.91 -8.53 27.86
N ASN A 265 39.20 -8.84 28.05
CA ASN A 265 39.91 -9.81 27.23
C ASN A 265 39.33 -11.19 27.53
N GLU A 266 38.62 -11.76 26.57
CA GLU A 266 38.64 -13.20 26.33
C GLU A 266 38.52 -13.40 24.83
N ARG A 267 39.68 -13.67 24.21
CA ARG A 267 39.80 -13.99 22.79
C ARG A 267 39.19 -15.36 22.55
N MET A 268 38.03 -15.40 21.90
CA MET A 268 37.71 -16.49 20.97
C MET A 268 37.85 -15.92 19.57
N GLU A 269 38.92 -16.32 18.90
CA GLU A 269 39.12 -16.08 17.47
C GLU A 269 37.99 -16.75 16.69
N ILE A 270 37.00 -15.97 16.26
CA ILE A 270 36.11 -16.38 15.18
C ILE A 270 36.89 -16.11 13.89
N GLN A 271 37.38 -17.18 13.27
CA GLN A 271 37.86 -17.15 11.90
C GLN A 271 36.73 -16.63 11.00
N LEU A 272 36.85 -15.36 10.59
CA LEU A 272 36.07 -14.80 9.48
C LEU A 272 36.45 -15.56 8.21
N ASN A 273 35.61 -16.53 7.83
CA ASN A 273 35.62 -17.07 6.48
C ASN A 273 34.70 -16.19 5.60
N PRO A 274 35.24 -15.47 4.60
CA PRO A 274 34.50 -14.48 3.80
C PRO A 274 33.48 -15.06 2.81
N ASN A 275 33.11 -16.34 2.91
CA ASN A 275 32.35 -17.08 1.88
C ASN A 275 30.96 -17.58 2.31
N HIS A 276 30.40 -17.09 3.43
CA HIS A 276 29.06 -17.50 3.88
C HIS A 276 28.37 -16.41 4.72
N VAL A 277 27.06 -16.24 4.56
CA VAL A 277 26.25 -15.44 5.48
C VAL A 277 26.11 -16.22 6.79
N ALA A 278 26.67 -15.69 7.88
CA ALA A 278 26.65 -16.35 9.18
C ALA A 278 25.23 -16.33 9.78
N ILE A 279 24.54 -17.48 9.76
CA ILE A 279 23.27 -17.68 10.46
C ILE A 279 23.56 -18.19 11.87
N PRO A 280 22.92 -17.66 12.94
CA PRO A 280 23.09 -18.18 14.29
C PRO A 280 22.83 -19.68 14.34
N ASN A 281 23.86 -20.45 14.72
CA ASN A 281 23.80 -21.91 14.78
C ASN A 281 23.25 -22.35 16.15
N ASP A 282 22.12 -23.05 16.14
CA ASP A 282 21.47 -23.64 17.31
C ASP A 282 21.61 -25.17 17.38
N GLY A 283 22.45 -25.77 16.52
CA GLY A 283 22.74 -27.20 16.56
C GLY A 283 21.66 -28.11 15.97
N THR A 284 20.67 -27.56 15.26
CA THR A 284 19.55 -28.32 14.67
C THR A 284 19.52 -28.27 13.13
N ASP A 285 19.63 -29.46 12.53
CA ASP A 285 19.36 -29.90 11.15
C ASP A 285 20.21 -29.35 9.98
N VAL A 286 20.41 -30.20 8.96
CA VAL A 286 21.03 -29.86 7.67
C VAL A 286 19.98 -29.15 6.81
N TRP A 287 19.93 -27.83 6.86
CA TRP A 287 18.97 -26.99 6.09
C TRP A 287 19.64 -26.21 4.96
N GLU A 288 20.97 -26.15 4.95
CA GLU A 288 21.72 -25.57 3.84
C GLU A 288 21.58 -26.49 2.62
N ILE A 289 21.02 -25.96 1.55
CA ILE A 289 20.84 -26.68 0.29
C ILE A 289 21.95 -26.29 -0.66
N ASP A 290 22.60 -27.29 -1.25
CA ASP A 290 23.48 -27.06 -2.39
C ASP A 290 22.65 -26.60 -3.60
N PRO A 291 22.93 -25.41 -4.18
CA PRO A 291 22.22 -24.93 -5.36
C PRO A 291 22.18 -25.91 -6.53
N GLU A 292 23.16 -26.81 -6.67
CA GLU A 292 23.20 -27.82 -7.73
C GLU A 292 22.04 -28.83 -7.63
N HIS A 293 21.48 -29.03 -6.43
CA HIS A 293 20.33 -29.90 -6.22
C HIS A 293 18.98 -29.21 -6.50
N LEU A 294 18.97 -27.90 -6.73
CA LEU A 294 17.77 -27.14 -7.05
C LEU A 294 17.56 -27.06 -8.55
N LYS A 295 16.37 -27.46 -9.00
CA LYS A 295 15.96 -27.29 -10.40
C LYS A 295 14.97 -26.14 -10.49
N PHE A 296 15.38 -25.07 -11.17
CA PHE A 296 14.50 -23.95 -11.47
C PHE A 296 13.59 -24.29 -12.64
N GLU A 297 12.30 -23.98 -12.49
CA GLU A 297 11.31 -24.14 -13.54
C GLU A 297 10.81 -22.75 -13.96
N LYS A 298 9.56 -22.43 -13.63
CA LYS A 298 8.89 -21.20 -14.06
C LYS A 298 9.08 -20.09 -13.03
N LYS A 299 9.43 -18.89 -13.49
CA LYS A 299 9.32 -17.67 -12.67
C LYS A 299 7.85 -17.38 -12.34
N VAL A 300 7.51 -17.35 -11.06
CA VAL A 300 6.16 -17.15 -10.53
C VAL A 300 5.90 -15.66 -10.30
N ALA A 301 6.84 -14.96 -9.69
CA ALA A 301 6.71 -13.54 -9.38
C ALA A 301 8.08 -12.83 -9.35
N SER A 302 8.05 -11.49 -9.43
CA SER A 302 9.19 -10.62 -9.17
C SER A 302 8.76 -9.59 -8.15
N GLY A 303 9.48 -9.47 -7.03
CA GLY A 303 9.24 -8.51 -5.97
C GLY A 303 10.39 -7.51 -5.81
N SER A 304 10.24 -6.63 -4.80
CA SER A 304 11.26 -5.68 -4.33
C SER A 304 12.51 -6.39 -3.80
N TYR A 305 12.32 -7.47 -3.05
CA TYR A 305 13.38 -8.23 -2.35
C TYR A 305 13.97 -9.40 -3.14
N GLY A 306 13.38 -9.77 -4.29
CA GLY A 306 13.84 -10.95 -5.02
C GLY A 306 12.86 -11.46 -6.07
N ASP A 307 13.28 -12.49 -6.78
CA ASP A 307 12.47 -13.21 -7.74
C ASP A 307 11.99 -14.54 -7.14
N LEU A 308 10.71 -14.87 -7.34
CA LEU A 308 10.14 -16.14 -6.88
C LEU A 308 9.99 -17.09 -8.07
N TYR A 309 10.57 -18.28 -7.95
CA TYR A 309 10.50 -19.34 -8.94
C TYR A 309 9.75 -20.55 -8.37
N LYS A 310 9.00 -21.25 -9.23
CA LYS A 310 8.68 -22.65 -9.01
C LYS A 310 9.93 -23.46 -9.34
N GLY A 311 10.22 -24.48 -8.55
CA GLY A 311 11.27 -25.44 -8.85
C GLY A 311 10.99 -26.80 -8.25
N THR A 312 11.96 -27.70 -8.37
CA THR A 312 11.93 -29.01 -7.73
C THR A 312 13.20 -29.25 -6.91
N TYR A 313 13.02 -29.84 -5.73
CA TYR A 313 14.08 -30.29 -4.84
C TYR A 313 13.74 -31.68 -4.30
N CYS A 314 14.65 -32.64 -4.42
CA CYS A 314 14.41 -34.04 -4.03
C CYS A 314 13.10 -34.65 -4.57
N SER A 315 12.72 -34.30 -5.81
CA SER A 315 11.47 -34.70 -6.47
C SER A 315 10.18 -34.13 -5.85
N GLN A 316 10.28 -33.10 -5.01
CA GLN A 316 9.16 -32.35 -4.46
C GLN A 316 9.10 -30.96 -5.10
N ASP A 317 7.90 -30.49 -5.42
CA ASP A 317 7.66 -29.13 -5.89
C ASP A 317 7.96 -28.13 -4.75
N VAL A 318 8.77 -27.11 -5.05
CA VAL A 318 9.21 -26.08 -4.10
C VAL A 318 9.05 -24.67 -4.69
N ALA A 319 8.91 -23.70 -3.79
CA ALA A 319 9.01 -22.28 -4.12
C ALA A 319 10.42 -21.80 -3.75
N ILE A 320 11.12 -21.17 -4.70
CA ILE A 320 12.50 -20.72 -4.56
C ILE A 320 12.51 -19.19 -4.68
N LYS A 321 12.69 -18.50 -3.55
CA LYS A 321 12.82 -17.04 -3.48
C LYS A 321 14.31 -16.69 -3.59
N VAL A 322 14.72 -16.12 -4.72
CA VAL A 322 16.10 -15.74 -5.03
C VAL A 322 16.30 -14.25 -4.79
N LEU A 323 17.29 -13.89 -3.97
CA LEU A 323 17.66 -12.49 -3.75
C LEU A 323 18.47 -11.97 -4.93
N LYS A 324 18.20 -10.75 -5.38
CA LYS A 324 18.87 -10.18 -6.56
C LYS A 324 20.31 -9.74 -6.22
N PRO A 325 21.33 -10.24 -6.92
CA PRO A 325 22.74 -9.97 -6.60
C PRO A 325 23.12 -8.49 -6.80
N GLU A 326 22.47 -7.75 -7.71
CA GLU A 326 22.78 -6.33 -7.97
C GLU A 326 22.40 -5.38 -6.81
N ARG A 327 21.77 -5.89 -5.74
CA ARG A 327 21.25 -5.09 -4.62
C ARG A 327 21.72 -5.57 -3.24
N VAL A 328 22.61 -6.55 -3.15
CA VAL A 328 22.97 -7.14 -1.84
C VAL A 328 23.78 -6.12 -1.02
N SER A 329 23.12 -5.43 -0.10
CA SER A 329 23.74 -4.64 0.96
C SER A 329 23.97 -5.52 2.20
N SER A 330 24.88 -5.11 3.08
CA SER A 330 25.12 -5.80 4.36
C SER A 330 23.88 -5.82 5.28
N GLU A 331 22.90 -4.95 5.03
CA GLU A 331 21.61 -4.93 5.72
C GLU A 331 20.66 -5.99 5.17
N MET A 332 20.59 -6.16 3.84
CA MET A 332 19.80 -7.23 3.22
C MET A 332 20.31 -8.62 3.59
N GLU A 333 21.63 -8.81 3.72
CA GLU A 333 22.18 -10.09 4.21
C GLU A 333 21.75 -10.39 5.65
N LYS A 334 21.67 -9.37 6.52
CA LYS A 334 21.16 -9.52 7.89
C LYS A 334 19.67 -9.83 7.91
N GLU A 335 18.88 -9.15 7.08
CA GLU A 335 17.44 -9.42 6.94
C GLU A 335 17.20 -10.84 6.43
N PHE A 336 17.96 -11.29 5.42
CA PHE A 336 17.92 -12.66 4.92
C PHE A 336 18.29 -13.68 5.99
N ALA A 337 19.39 -13.47 6.72
CA ALA A 337 19.80 -14.37 7.80
C ALA A 337 18.74 -14.45 8.91
N GLN A 338 18.11 -13.32 9.23
CA GLN A 338 17.03 -13.24 10.22
C GLN A 338 15.77 -13.95 9.73
N GLU A 339 15.39 -13.78 8.46
CA GLU A 339 14.25 -14.46 7.83
C GLU A 339 14.45 -15.98 7.89
N VAL A 340 15.61 -16.48 7.45
CA VAL A 340 15.94 -17.91 7.53
C VAL A 340 15.95 -18.41 8.98
N PHE A 341 16.50 -17.64 9.93
CA PHE A 341 16.53 -18.01 11.35
C PHE A 341 15.13 -18.17 11.95
N ILE A 342 14.18 -17.29 11.60
CA ILE A 342 12.80 -17.37 12.07
C ILE A 342 12.11 -18.57 11.41
N MET A 343 12.23 -18.70 10.08
CA MET A 343 11.56 -19.75 9.30
C MET A 343 11.98 -21.16 9.72
N ARG A 344 13.24 -21.37 10.11
CA ARG A 344 13.75 -22.65 10.63
C ARG A 344 13.04 -23.13 11.90
N LYS A 345 12.51 -22.21 12.72
CA LYS A 345 11.88 -22.52 14.02
C LYS A 345 10.39 -22.79 13.92
N VAL A 346 9.80 -22.56 12.75
CA VAL A 346 8.36 -22.57 12.54
C VAL A 346 7.96 -23.84 11.81
N ARG A 347 7.11 -24.65 12.44
CA ARG A 347 6.54 -25.85 11.83
C ARG A 347 5.08 -26.00 12.25
N HIS A 348 4.17 -25.64 11.35
CA HIS A 348 2.74 -25.71 11.61
C HIS A 348 1.94 -25.92 10.32
N LYS A 349 0.84 -26.68 10.39
CA LYS A 349 0.03 -27.03 9.21
C LYS A 349 -0.60 -25.83 8.48
N ASN A 350 -0.76 -24.71 9.15
CA ASN A 350 -1.34 -23.46 8.60
C ASN A 350 -0.29 -22.34 8.47
N VAL A 351 1.00 -22.68 8.46
CA VAL A 351 2.10 -21.75 8.17
C VAL A 351 2.97 -22.41 7.12
N VAL A 352 3.45 -21.64 6.14
CA VAL A 352 4.27 -22.18 5.05
C VAL A 352 5.53 -22.82 5.60
N GLN A 353 5.76 -24.07 5.21
CA GLN A 353 6.88 -24.88 5.66
C GLN A 353 8.17 -24.43 4.97
N PHE A 354 9.15 -24.10 5.80
CA PHE A 354 10.54 -23.93 5.38
C PHE A 354 11.16 -25.30 5.05
N ILE A 355 11.85 -25.38 3.91
CA ILE A 355 12.55 -26.59 3.45
C ILE A 355 14.06 -26.41 3.57
N GLY A 356 14.58 -25.24 3.19
CA GLY A 356 16.01 -24.95 3.29
C GLY A 356 16.38 -23.58 2.72
N ALA A 357 17.67 -23.27 2.73
CA ALA A 357 18.19 -22.03 2.17
C ALA A 357 19.55 -22.27 1.51
N CYS A 358 19.90 -21.42 0.56
CA CYS A 358 21.25 -21.30 0.02
C CYS A 358 21.84 -19.99 0.57
N THR A 359 22.92 -20.06 1.34
CA THR A 359 23.52 -18.90 2.04
C THR A 359 24.84 -18.43 1.44
N LYS A 360 25.29 -19.08 0.36
CA LYS A 360 26.54 -18.76 -0.34
C LYS A 360 26.28 -17.84 -1.53
N PRO A 361 26.92 -16.66 -1.60
CA PRO A 361 26.94 -15.85 -2.82
C PRO A 361 27.49 -16.64 -4.02
N PRO A 362 27.05 -16.34 -5.26
CA PRO A 362 26.16 -15.24 -5.65
C PRO A 362 24.65 -15.56 -5.51
N SER A 363 24.27 -16.75 -5.04
CA SER A 363 22.90 -17.26 -5.12
C SER A 363 22.28 -17.45 -3.74
N LEU A 364 21.89 -16.35 -3.10
CA LEU A 364 21.12 -16.38 -1.86
C LEU A 364 19.66 -16.74 -2.14
N CYS A 365 19.20 -17.86 -1.58
CA CYS A 365 17.86 -18.38 -1.85
C CYS A 365 17.17 -18.89 -0.58
N ILE A 366 15.85 -18.70 -0.50
CA ILE A 366 14.98 -19.34 0.51
C ILE A 366 14.05 -20.31 -0.19
N ILE A 367 13.99 -21.55 0.31
CA ILE A 367 13.22 -22.64 -0.28
C ILE A 367 12.09 -23.02 0.69
N THR A 368 10.86 -22.95 0.21
CA THR A 368 9.64 -23.34 0.93
C THR A 368 8.82 -24.32 0.13
N GLU A 369 7.82 -24.93 0.78
CA GLU A 369 6.82 -25.73 0.06
C GLU A 369 6.10 -24.90 -1.01
N TYR A 370 5.83 -25.51 -2.16
CA TYR A 370 5.09 -24.86 -3.23
C TYR A 370 3.58 -24.93 -3.00
N MET A 371 2.91 -23.78 -3.06
CA MET A 371 1.47 -23.65 -2.86
C MET A 371 0.77 -23.40 -4.21
N PHE A 372 0.34 -24.49 -4.88
CA PHE A 372 -0.17 -24.44 -6.26
C PHE A 372 -1.46 -23.61 -6.43
N GLY A 373 -2.24 -23.40 -5.36
CA GLY A 373 -3.45 -22.59 -5.40
C GLY A 373 -3.19 -21.08 -5.50
N GLY A 374 -1.92 -20.65 -5.36
CA GLY A 374 -1.54 -19.24 -5.36
C GLY A 374 -2.03 -18.50 -4.12
N SER A 375 -2.05 -17.18 -4.17
CA SER A 375 -2.48 -16.35 -3.05
C SER A 375 -4.00 -16.19 -2.99
N VAL A 376 -4.53 -16.01 -1.78
CA VAL A 376 -5.94 -15.68 -1.57
C VAL A 376 -6.29 -14.35 -2.26
N TYR A 377 -5.36 -13.40 -2.30
CA TYR A 377 -5.51 -12.14 -3.04
C TYR A 377 -5.78 -12.38 -4.53
N ASP A 378 -5.02 -13.26 -5.17
CA ASP A 378 -5.20 -13.57 -6.58
C ASP A 378 -6.56 -14.24 -6.83
N TYR A 379 -6.96 -15.15 -5.94
CA TYR A 379 -8.29 -15.76 -6.00
C TYR A 379 -9.42 -14.73 -5.91
N LEU A 380 -9.39 -13.82 -4.93
CA LEU A 380 -10.43 -12.81 -4.76
C LEU A 380 -10.44 -11.78 -5.90
N HIS A 381 -9.28 -11.21 -6.21
CA HIS A 381 -9.22 -10.00 -7.03
C HIS A 381 -8.90 -10.24 -8.49
N LYS A 382 -8.10 -11.25 -8.82
CA LYS A 382 -7.77 -11.58 -10.22
C LYS A 382 -8.77 -12.57 -10.82
N HIS A 383 -9.14 -13.59 -10.05
CA HIS A 383 -10.07 -14.64 -10.51
C HIS A 383 -11.53 -14.33 -10.18
N ARG A 384 -11.81 -13.22 -9.48
CA ARG A 384 -13.17 -12.84 -9.02
C ARG A 384 -13.84 -13.96 -8.23
N GLY A 385 -13.04 -14.73 -7.49
CA GLY A 385 -13.50 -15.78 -6.61
C GLY A 385 -14.25 -15.21 -5.41
N VAL A 386 -15.23 -15.97 -4.92
CA VAL A 386 -16.03 -15.59 -3.75
C VAL A 386 -16.07 -16.78 -2.80
N PHE A 387 -15.81 -16.54 -1.52
CA PHE A 387 -15.99 -17.56 -0.50
C PHE A 387 -17.43 -17.56 0.00
N LYS A 388 -18.09 -18.73 -0.08
CA LYS A 388 -19.34 -18.93 0.68
C LYS A 388 -19.01 -19.02 2.16
N LEU A 389 -19.96 -18.68 3.01
CA LEU A 389 -19.77 -18.61 4.46
C LEU A 389 -19.06 -19.85 5.06
N PRO A 390 -19.40 -21.12 4.72
CA PRO A 390 -18.68 -22.27 5.26
C PRO A 390 -17.19 -22.31 4.88
N SER A 391 -16.86 -22.02 3.61
CA SER A 391 -15.48 -21.97 3.12
C SER A 391 -14.72 -20.79 3.71
N LEU A 392 -15.37 -19.63 3.84
CA LEU A 392 -14.80 -18.44 4.49
C LEU A 392 -14.41 -18.76 5.93
N LEU A 393 -15.30 -19.39 6.69
CA LEU A 393 -15.03 -19.77 8.08
C LEU A 393 -13.87 -20.77 8.17
N LYS A 394 -13.80 -21.75 7.25
CA LYS A 394 -12.66 -22.67 7.17
C LYS A 394 -11.33 -21.93 6.94
N VAL A 395 -11.29 -21.02 5.97
CA VAL A 395 -10.12 -20.18 5.68
C VAL A 395 -9.74 -19.33 6.89
N ALA A 396 -10.71 -18.63 7.49
CA ALA A 396 -10.49 -17.78 8.66
C ALA A 396 -9.93 -18.59 9.84
N ILE A 397 -10.49 -19.76 10.14
CA ILE A 397 -10.01 -20.66 11.19
C ILE A 397 -8.57 -21.11 10.93
N ASP A 398 -8.24 -21.46 9.68
CA ASP A 398 -6.90 -21.89 9.31
C ASP A 398 -5.87 -20.77 9.49
N VAL A 399 -6.19 -19.56 9.03
CA VAL A 399 -5.35 -18.37 9.25
C VAL A 399 -5.18 -18.11 10.75
N SER A 400 -6.27 -18.12 11.53
CA SER A 400 -6.20 -17.88 12.97
C SER A 400 -5.33 -18.92 13.69
N LYS A 401 -5.37 -20.20 13.31
CA LYS A 401 -4.48 -21.23 13.87
C LYS A 401 -3.02 -20.96 13.54
N GLY A 402 -2.71 -20.58 12.29
CA GLY A 402 -1.35 -20.24 11.87
C GLY A 402 -0.79 -19.06 12.66
N MET A 403 -1.59 -18.00 12.78
CA MET A 403 -1.20 -16.81 13.53
C MET A 403 -1.09 -17.04 15.04
N ASN A 404 -2.02 -17.81 15.63
CA ASN A 404 -1.93 -18.21 17.03
C ASN A 404 -0.61 -18.95 17.33
N TYR A 405 -0.21 -19.86 16.43
CA TYR A 405 1.06 -20.57 16.55
C TYR A 405 2.26 -19.60 16.49
N LEU A 406 2.27 -18.64 15.55
CA LEU A 406 3.33 -17.64 15.47
C LEU A 406 3.42 -16.80 16.76
N HIS A 407 2.28 -16.33 17.27
CA HIS A 407 2.22 -15.53 18.49
C HIS A 407 2.71 -16.30 19.73
N GLN A 408 2.35 -17.58 19.85
CA GLN A 408 2.85 -18.47 20.91
C GLN A 408 4.37 -18.67 20.87
N ASN A 409 4.98 -18.55 19.68
CA ASN A 409 6.43 -18.59 19.49
C ASN A 409 7.08 -17.19 19.54
N ASN A 410 6.37 -16.16 20.03
CA ASN A 410 6.83 -14.77 20.12
C ASN A 410 7.21 -14.13 18.76
N ILE A 411 6.53 -14.57 17.69
CA ILE A 411 6.69 -14.04 16.33
C ILE A 411 5.47 -13.17 16.01
N ILE A 412 5.69 -11.89 15.72
CA ILE A 412 4.64 -10.95 15.26
C ILE A 412 4.78 -10.83 13.74
N HIS A 413 3.71 -11.09 12.99
CA HIS A 413 3.75 -11.17 11.53
C HIS A 413 3.94 -9.80 10.87
N ARG A 414 3.21 -8.78 11.32
CA ARG A 414 3.25 -7.35 10.90
C ARG A 414 2.77 -7.03 9.50
N ASP A 415 2.70 -8.01 8.61
CA ASP A 415 2.19 -7.85 7.23
C ASP A 415 1.07 -8.85 6.90
N LEU A 416 0.11 -9.05 7.81
CA LEU A 416 -0.98 -10.00 7.56
C LEU A 416 -1.98 -9.41 6.55
N LYS A 417 -2.07 -10.00 5.36
CA LYS A 417 -2.96 -9.58 4.26
C LYS A 417 -3.26 -10.75 3.33
N ALA A 418 -4.29 -10.65 2.48
CA ALA A 418 -4.68 -11.74 1.58
C ALA A 418 -3.59 -12.17 0.60
N ALA A 419 -2.63 -11.28 0.27
CA ALA A 419 -1.50 -11.61 -0.60
C ALA A 419 -0.50 -12.58 0.06
N ASN A 420 -0.45 -12.59 1.40
CA ASN A 420 0.44 -13.41 2.20
C ASN A 420 -0.28 -14.67 2.73
N LEU A 421 -1.47 -14.98 2.21
CA LEU A 421 -2.16 -16.24 2.44
C LEU A 421 -2.08 -17.09 1.19
N LEU A 422 -1.52 -18.29 1.30
CA LEU A 422 -1.35 -19.20 0.18
C LEU A 422 -2.28 -20.41 0.31
N MET A 423 -2.87 -20.81 -0.82
CA MET A 423 -3.79 -21.94 -0.91
C MET A 423 -3.06 -23.21 -1.38
N GLY A 424 -3.21 -24.27 -0.59
CA GLY A 424 -2.66 -25.60 -0.85
C GLY A 424 -3.73 -26.63 -1.19
N GLU A 425 -3.38 -27.91 -1.06
CA GLU A 425 -4.27 -29.02 -1.44
C GLU A 425 -5.45 -29.08 -0.47
N ASN A 426 -6.61 -29.51 -0.97
CA ASN A 426 -7.82 -29.70 -0.17
C ASN A 426 -8.34 -28.42 0.52
N GLU A 427 -8.12 -27.26 -0.12
CA GLU A 427 -8.50 -25.93 0.35
C GLU A 427 -7.87 -25.54 1.70
N VAL A 428 -6.70 -26.08 2.02
CA VAL A 428 -5.94 -25.65 3.21
C VAL A 428 -5.27 -24.31 2.90
N VAL A 429 -5.43 -23.35 3.81
CA VAL A 429 -4.74 -22.05 3.72
C VAL A 429 -3.58 -22.01 4.71
N LYS A 430 -2.45 -21.48 4.25
CA LYS A 430 -1.24 -21.25 5.06
C LYS A 430 -0.81 -19.79 5.02
N VAL A 431 -0.34 -19.30 6.15
CA VAL A 431 0.28 -17.98 6.29
C VAL A 431 1.71 -18.03 5.76
N ALA A 432 2.06 -17.11 4.87
CA ALA A 432 3.37 -16.95 4.22
C ALA A 432 3.99 -15.59 4.55
N ASP A 433 5.24 -15.35 4.10
CA ASP A 433 5.92 -14.05 4.20
C ASP A 433 5.99 -13.44 5.63
N PHE A 434 6.03 -14.30 6.64
CA PHE A 434 6.37 -13.92 8.02
C PHE A 434 7.89 -13.69 8.20
N GLY A 435 8.65 -13.63 7.11
CA GLY A 435 10.09 -13.38 7.10
C GLY A 435 10.52 -11.98 7.51
N VAL A 436 9.61 -11.00 7.38
CA VAL A 436 9.77 -9.61 7.87
C VAL A 436 9.35 -9.48 9.35
N ALA A 437 8.94 -10.59 9.98
CA ALA A 437 8.61 -10.63 11.39
C ALA A 437 9.84 -10.31 12.24
N ARG A 438 9.65 -9.60 13.35
CA ARG A 438 10.70 -9.40 14.35
C ARG A 438 10.34 -10.11 15.64
N VAL A 439 11.35 -10.68 16.29
CA VAL A 439 11.25 -11.16 17.67
C VAL A 439 10.93 -9.97 18.57
N LYS A 440 10.06 -10.17 19.56
CA LYS A 440 9.46 -9.20 20.50
C LYS A 440 10.43 -8.19 21.19
N ALA A 441 11.74 -8.29 20.97
CA ALA A 441 12.79 -7.50 21.64
C ALA A 441 13.51 -6.45 20.75
N GLN A 442 13.20 -6.31 19.46
CA GLN A 442 13.90 -5.33 18.59
C GLN A 442 12.95 -4.24 18.07
N SER A 443 13.39 -2.99 18.28
CA SER A 443 12.68 -1.73 18.00
C SER A 443 11.83 -1.76 16.71
N GLY A 444 10.58 -1.31 16.83
CA GLY A 444 9.54 -1.33 15.81
C GLY A 444 9.78 -0.35 14.66
N VAL A 445 10.82 -0.60 13.85
CA VAL A 445 11.03 0.09 12.57
C VAL A 445 10.52 -0.83 11.47
N MET A 446 9.54 -0.38 10.66
CA MET A 446 9.13 -1.07 9.43
C MET A 446 9.64 -0.28 8.22
N THR A 447 10.00 -1.00 7.16
CA THR A 447 10.17 -0.46 5.82
C THR A 447 8.79 -0.12 5.26
N ALA A 448 8.60 1.12 4.84
CA ALA A 448 7.34 1.66 4.36
C ALA A 448 7.04 1.14 2.94
N GLU A 449 6.65 -0.13 2.80
CA GLU A 449 6.06 -0.59 1.55
C GLU A 449 4.64 -0.01 1.40
N THR A 450 4.53 1.03 0.58
CA THR A 450 3.29 1.78 0.26
C THR A 450 2.02 0.98 -0.05
N GLY A 451 2.07 -0.33 -0.28
CA GLY A 451 0.89 -1.17 -0.56
C GLY A 451 0.18 -1.76 0.66
N THR A 452 0.87 -1.93 1.80
CA THR A 452 0.34 -2.66 2.98
C THR A 452 -0.56 -1.81 3.89
N TYR A 453 -0.51 -0.48 3.77
CA TYR A 453 -1.21 0.46 4.65
C TYR A 453 -2.69 0.15 4.90
N ARG A 454 -3.40 -0.44 3.93
CA ARG A 454 -4.82 -0.79 4.04
C ARG A 454 -5.14 -1.80 5.15
N TRP A 455 -4.20 -2.68 5.51
CA TRP A 455 -4.38 -3.68 6.56
C TRP A 455 -3.71 -3.30 7.88
N MET A 456 -2.99 -2.17 7.94
CA MET A 456 -2.20 -1.81 9.11
C MET A 456 -3.06 -1.27 10.25
N ALA A 457 -2.71 -1.67 11.47
CA ALA A 457 -3.31 -1.14 12.68
C ALA A 457 -2.93 0.34 12.90
N PRO A 458 -3.81 1.14 13.53
CA PRO A 458 -3.56 2.57 13.75
C PRO A 458 -2.26 2.81 14.52
N GLU A 459 -1.97 2.03 15.56
CA GLU A 459 -0.74 2.17 16.34
C GLU A 459 0.53 1.86 15.54
N VAL A 460 0.45 1.02 14.50
CA VAL A 460 1.57 0.73 13.61
C VAL A 460 1.78 1.88 12.62
N ILE A 461 0.68 2.44 12.08
CA ILE A 461 0.72 3.62 11.20
C ILE A 461 1.31 4.82 11.94
N GLU A 462 0.89 5.03 13.19
CA GLU A 462 1.38 6.10 14.08
C GLU A 462 2.77 5.82 14.66
N HIS A 463 3.40 4.69 14.34
CA HIS A 463 4.71 4.28 14.86
C HIS A 463 4.79 4.25 16.40
N LYS A 464 3.64 4.03 17.07
CA LYS A 464 3.57 3.83 18.52
C LYS A 464 4.12 2.44 18.87
N PRO A 465 4.52 2.20 20.14
CA PRO A 465 4.79 0.85 20.60
C PRO A 465 3.58 -0.05 20.35
N TYR A 466 3.78 -1.17 19.67
CA TYR A 466 2.75 -2.14 19.34
C TYR A 466 3.22 -3.55 19.69
N ASP A 467 2.27 -4.46 19.87
CA ASP A 467 2.50 -5.87 20.15
C ASP A 467 1.80 -6.75 19.09
N HIS A 468 1.53 -8.01 19.44
CA HIS A 468 0.87 -8.96 18.56
C HIS A 468 -0.60 -8.58 18.25
N LYS A 469 -1.21 -7.63 18.98
CA LYS A 469 -2.57 -7.12 18.70
C LYS A 469 -2.66 -6.31 17.41
N ALA A 470 -1.53 -5.86 16.85
CA ALA A 470 -1.49 -5.29 15.51
C ALA A 470 -1.94 -6.30 14.44
N ASP A 471 -1.49 -7.56 14.55
CA ASP A 471 -1.89 -8.62 13.62
C ASP A 471 -3.39 -8.95 13.72
N ILE A 472 -4.00 -8.76 14.90
CA ILE A 472 -5.44 -8.95 15.11
C ILE A 472 -6.25 -7.90 14.34
N PHE A 473 -5.78 -6.65 14.32
CA PHE A 473 -6.40 -5.61 13.50
C PHE A 473 -6.33 -5.97 12.01
N SER A 474 -5.15 -6.36 11.55
CA SER A 474 -4.94 -6.80 10.16
C SER A 474 -5.81 -7.99 9.81
N PHE A 475 -5.99 -8.93 10.74
CA PHE A 475 -6.93 -10.04 10.59
C PHE A 475 -8.38 -9.58 10.46
N GLY A 476 -8.81 -8.56 11.20
CA GLY A 476 -10.15 -7.98 11.05
C GLY A 476 -10.39 -7.41 9.65
N ILE A 477 -9.43 -6.65 9.11
CA ILE A 477 -9.50 -6.13 7.74
C ILE A 477 -9.50 -7.27 6.71
N LEU A 478 -8.63 -8.28 6.91
CA LEU A 478 -8.58 -9.47 6.07
C LEU A 478 -9.90 -10.26 6.10
N LEU A 479 -10.54 -10.40 7.25
CA LEU A 479 -11.81 -11.11 7.37
C LEU A 479 -12.93 -10.37 6.63
N TRP A 480 -12.90 -9.04 6.62
CA TRP A 480 -13.81 -8.23 5.80
C TRP A 480 -13.53 -8.40 4.30
N GLU A 481 -12.26 -8.47 3.91
CA GLU A 481 -11.84 -8.75 2.52
C GLU A 481 -12.32 -10.14 2.06
N LEU A 482 -12.18 -11.17 2.90
CA LEU A 482 -12.71 -12.51 2.63
C LEU A 482 -14.24 -12.53 2.48
N LEU A 483 -14.94 -11.74 3.30
CA LEU A 483 -16.40 -11.64 3.32
C LEU A 483 -16.96 -10.96 2.08
N THR A 484 -16.31 -9.90 1.62
CA THR A 484 -16.82 -9.05 0.54
C THR A 484 -16.21 -9.39 -0.81
N GLY A 485 -15.03 -10.01 -0.83
CA GLY A 485 -14.20 -10.15 -2.04
C GLY A 485 -13.72 -8.82 -2.61
N LYS A 486 -13.85 -7.72 -1.85
CA LYS A 486 -13.48 -6.37 -2.26
C LYS A 486 -12.14 -5.97 -1.69
N LEU A 487 -11.43 -5.11 -2.40
CA LEU A 487 -10.21 -4.52 -1.88
C LEU A 487 -10.56 -3.57 -0.71
N PRO A 488 -9.90 -3.67 0.46
CA PRO A 488 -10.16 -2.77 1.57
C PRO A 488 -9.94 -1.32 1.17
N TYR A 489 -10.94 -0.47 1.45
CA TYR A 489 -10.93 0.94 1.09
C TYR A 489 -10.69 1.18 -0.41
N GLU A 490 -11.33 0.39 -1.28
CA GLU A 490 -11.10 0.37 -2.74
C GLU A 490 -11.09 1.75 -3.42
N PHE A 491 -11.80 2.74 -2.86
CA PHE A 491 -11.91 4.11 -3.37
C PHE A 491 -10.84 5.08 -2.85
N LEU A 492 -9.98 4.66 -1.94
CA LEU A 492 -8.91 5.47 -1.36
C LEU A 492 -7.54 4.96 -1.82
N THR A 493 -6.54 5.83 -1.90
CA THR A 493 -5.14 5.37 -1.96
C THR A 493 -4.74 4.67 -0.66
N PRO A 494 -3.72 3.78 -0.65
CA PRO A 494 -3.28 3.14 0.59
C PRO A 494 -2.92 4.12 1.70
N LEU A 495 -2.32 5.27 1.36
CA LEU A 495 -1.94 6.29 2.34
C LEU A 495 -3.18 7.05 2.86
N GLN A 496 -4.13 7.40 1.99
CA GLN A 496 -5.42 7.98 2.42
C GLN A 496 -6.19 7.03 3.34
N ALA A 497 -6.17 5.74 3.06
CA ALA A 497 -6.77 4.74 3.94
C ALA A 497 -6.09 4.74 5.32
N ALA A 498 -4.75 4.77 5.38
CA ALA A 498 -4.02 4.86 6.64
C ALA A 498 -4.34 6.14 7.43
N VAL A 499 -4.35 7.30 6.77
CA VAL A 499 -4.72 8.58 7.40
C VAL A 499 -6.16 8.54 7.94
N GLY A 500 -7.11 8.03 7.13
CA GLY A 500 -8.50 7.87 7.55
C GLY A 500 -8.66 6.92 8.74
N VAL A 501 -7.92 5.82 8.78
CA VAL A 501 -7.92 4.85 9.89
C VAL A 501 -7.45 5.50 11.19
N VAL A 502 -6.40 6.30 11.14
CA VAL A 502 -5.78 6.96 12.31
C VAL A 502 -6.60 8.16 12.79
N GLN A 503 -6.92 9.09 11.89
CA GLN A 503 -7.51 10.39 12.26
C GLN A 503 -9.03 10.32 12.41
N LYS A 504 -9.71 9.52 11.58
CA LYS A 504 -11.17 9.46 11.52
C LYS A 504 -11.76 8.16 12.06
N GLY A 505 -10.91 7.24 12.54
CA GLY A 505 -11.35 5.92 12.96
C GLY A 505 -12.00 5.11 11.83
N LEU A 506 -11.63 5.38 10.58
CA LEU A 506 -12.28 4.80 9.40
C LEU A 506 -12.21 3.27 9.41
N ARG A 507 -13.33 2.59 9.15
CA ARG A 507 -13.41 1.13 8.99
C ARG A 507 -14.23 0.77 7.76
N PRO A 508 -13.95 -0.37 7.10
CA PRO A 508 -14.76 -0.83 5.98
C PRO A 508 -16.21 -1.13 6.41
N THR A 509 -17.19 -0.78 5.58
CA THR A 509 -18.61 -1.01 5.88
C THR A 509 -18.93 -2.51 5.84
N ILE A 510 -19.47 -3.05 6.93
CA ILE A 510 -19.92 -4.45 6.98
C ILE A 510 -21.27 -4.58 6.24
N PRO A 511 -21.42 -5.53 5.30
CA PRO A 511 -22.70 -5.76 4.62
C PRO A 511 -23.83 -6.14 5.60
N LYS A 512 -25.04 -5.59 5.40
CA LYS A 512 -26.19 -5.82 6.31
C LYS A 512 -26.60 -7.29 6.47
N ASN A 513 -26.34 -8.13 5.47
CA ASN A 513 -26.70 -9.55 5.48
C ASN A 513 -25.61 -10.46 6.08
N THR A 514 -24.62 -9.88 6.74
CA THR A 514 -23.53 -10.63 7.40
C THR A 514 -24.06 -11.35 8.64
N ASN A 515 -23.55 -12.56 8.92
CA ASN A 515 -23.88 -13.27 10.16
C ASN A 515 -23.55 -12.38 11.38
N PRO A 516 -24.49 -12.15 12.33
CA PRO A 516 -24.28 -11.21 13.42
C PRO A 516 -23.05 -11.48 14.28
N LYS A 517 -22.73 -12.75 14.55
CA LYS A 517 -21.54 -13.13 15.34
C LYS A 517 -20.25 -12.86 14.57
N LEU A 518 -20.27 -13.02 13.25
CA LEU A 518 -19.14 -12.69 12.40
C LEU A 518 -18.91 -11.18 12.31
N ALA A 519 -19.99 -10.39 12.24
CA ALA A 519 -19.93 -8.93 12.27
C ALA A 519 -19.39 -8.42 13.61
N GLU A 520 -19.86 -8.98 14.73
CA GLU A 520 -19.35 -8.65 16.06
C GLU A 520 -17.85 -8.99 16.20
N LEU A 521 -17.43 -10.17 15.71
CA LEU A 521 -16.03 -10.57 15.70
C LEU A 521 -15.16 -9.60 14.90
N LEU A 522 -15.60 -9.20 13.69
CA LEU A 522 -14.94 -8.20 12.87
C LEU A 522 -14.75 -6.89 13.64
N GLU A 523 -15.82 -6.40 14.27
CA GLU A 523 -15.81 -5.17 15.04
C GLU A 523 -14.88 -5.20 16.25
N ARG A 524 -14.81 -6.35 16.92
CA ARG A 524 -13.87 -6.59 18.02
C ARG A 524 -12.41 -6.63 17.55
N CYS A 525 -12.13 -7.24 16.38
CA CYS A 525 -10.78 -7.36 15.86
C CYS A 525 -10.14 -6.00 15.50
N TRP A 526 -10.91 -5.05 14.98
CA TRP A 526 -10.39 -3.75 14.54
C TRP A 526 -10.68 -2.57 15.48
N ARG A 527 -10.90 -2.83 16.77
CA ARG A 527 -11.06 -1.79 17.80
C ARG A 527 -9.85 -0.86 17.80
N GLN A 528 -10.10 0.43 18.06
CA GLN A 528 -9.02 1.43 18.12
C GLN A 528 -8.01 1.07 19.20
N ASP A 529 -8.49 0.79 20.41
CA ASP A 529 -7.66 0.32 21.53
C ASP A 529 -7.22 -1.15 21.31
N PRO A 530 -5.92 -1.45 21.21
CA PRO A 530 -5.40 -2.81 21.04
C PRO A 530 -5.74 -3.76 22.19
N THR A 531 -5.95 -3.25 23.41
CA THR A 531 -6.23 -4.08 24.59
C THR A 531 -7.60 -4.75 24.51
N LEU A 532 -8.56 -4.12 23.81
CA LEU A 532 -9.92 -4.61 23.62
C LEU A 532 -10.05 -5.65 22.51
N ARG A 533 -8.99 -5.84 21.71
CA ARG A 533 -8.98 -6.81 20.61
C ARG A 533 -8.79 -8.24 21.18
N PRO A 534 -9.52 -9.25 20.68
CA PRO A 534 -9.36 -10.63 21.14
C PRO A 534 -8.00 -11.20 20.72
N ASP A 535 -7.52 -12.23 21.40
CA ASP A 535 -6.37 -13.02 20.93
C ASP A 535 -6.83 -14.08 19.92
N PHE A 536 -5.91 -14.57 19.08
CA PHE A 536 -6.25 -15.59 18.09
C PHE A 536 -6.82 -16.88 18.69
N SER A 537 -6.45 -17.23 19.93
CA SER A 537 -7.05 -18.35 20.66
C SER A 537 -8.55 -18.18 20.86
N GLU A 538 -9.00 -16.98 21.24
CA GLU A 538 -10.41 -16.64 21.40
C GLU A 538 -11.12 -16.60 20.04
N ILE A 539 -10.49 -15.99 19.03
CA ILE A 539 -11.02 -15.91 17.66
C ILE A 539 -11.31 -17.31 17.09
N ILE A 540 -10.40 -18.27 17.31
CA ILE A 540 -10.59 -19.66 16.84
C ILE A 540 -11.85 -20.28 17.43
N GLU A 541 -12.10 -20.09 18.73
CA GLU A 541 -13.28 -20.65 19.40
C GLU A 541 -14.57 -19.98 18.90
N ILE A 542 -14.58 -18.66 18.72
CA ILE A 542 -15.71 -17.93 18.15
C ILE A 542 -16.02 -18.43 16.74
N LEU A 543 -15.01 -18.53 15.86
CA LEU A 543 -15.19 -18.99 14.49
C LEU A 543 -15.68 -20.44 14.42
N ARG A 544 -15.19 -21.32 15.29
CA ARG A 544 -15.67 -22.71 15.40
C ARG A 544 -17.13 -22.79 15.79
N GLN A 545 -17.55 -21.96 16.75
CA GLN A 545 -18.94 -21.89 17.18
C GLN A 545 -19.85 -21.43 16.04
N ILE A 546 -19.45 -20.39 15.29
CA ILE A 546 -20.18 -19.93 14.10
C ILE A 546 -20.25 -21.05 13.05
N ALA A 547 -19.15 -21.74 12.79
CA ALA A 547 -19.10 -22.82 11.80
C ALA A 547 -20.02 -24.00 12.16
N LYS A 548 -20.14 -24.32 13.45
CA LYS A 548 -21.05 -25.36 13.94
C LYS A 548 -22.51 -24.98 13.70
N GLU A 549 -22.90 -23.75 14.05
CA GLU A 549 -24.26 -23.24 13.87
C GLU A 549 -24.66 -23.19 12.38
N VAL A 550 -23.77 -22.73 11.52
CA VAL A 550 -23.99 -22.70 10.07
C VAL A 550 -24.10 -24.12 9.48
N GLY A 551 -23.38 -25.09 10.06
CA GLY A 551 -23.47 -26.50 9.68
C GLY A 551 -24.83 -27.13 10.05
N GLU A 552 -25.31 -26.87 11.27
CA GLU A 552 -26.58 -27.37 11.79
C GLU A 552 -27.78 -26.79 11.02
N GLU A 553 -27.79 -25.48 10.73
CA GLU A 553 -28.84 -24.85 9.89
C GLU A 553 -28.91 -25.43 8.47
N GLY A 554 -27.77 -25.88 7.93
CA GLY A 554 -27.68 -26.53 6.62
C GLY A 554 -28.30 -27.93 6.59
N GLU A 555 -28.23 -28.67 7.71
CA GLU A 555 -28.82 -30.00 7.85
C GLU A 555 -30.34 -29.94 8.10
N ASP A 556 -30.81 -29.00 8.92
CA ASP A 556 -32.26 -28.83 9.17
C ASP A 556 -32.99 -28.37 7.91
N ARG A 557 -32.41 -27.47 7.11
CA ARG A 557 -32.96 -27.10 5.79
C ARG A 557 -32.94 -28.25 4.77
N ARG A 558 -32.02 -29.22 4.91
CA ARG A 558 -32.02 -30.43 4.07
C ARG A 558 -33.09 -31.43 4.53
N LYS A 559 -33.29 -31.59 5.84
CA LYS A 559 -34.35 -32.42 6.42
C LYS A 559 -35.75 -31.89 6.06
N ASP A 560 -35.96 -30.58 6.10
CA ASP A 560 -37.23 -29.93 5.72
C ASP A 560 -37.55 -30.07 4.21
N LYS A 561 -36.53 -30.08 3.35
CA LYS A 561 -36.72 -30.37 1.92
C LYS A 561 -37.04 -31.83 1.66
N THR A 562 -36.53 -32.77 2.46
CA THR A 562 -36.87 -34.20 2.34
C THR A 562 -38.21 -34.56 3.00
N SER A 563 -38.67 -33.81 4.00
CA SER A 563 -39.98 -34.03 4.64
C SER A 563 -41.14 -33.39 3.86
N GLY A 564 -40.87 -32.35 3.05
CA GLY A 564 -41.87 -31.67 2.20
C GLY A 564 -42.22 -32.37 0.87
N PHE A 565 -41.42 -33.35 0.41
CA PHE A 565 -41.67 -34.05 -0.86
C PHE A 565 -42.51 -35.34 -0.74
N PHE A 566 -42.72 -35.87 0.47
CA PHE A 566 -43.46 -37.14 0.67
C PHE A 566 -44.89 -37.00 1.19
N SER A 567 -45.41 -35.78 1.42
CA SER A 567 -46.77 -35.58 1.97
C SER A 567 -47.87 -35.28 0.93
N VAL A 568 -47.55 -35.14 -0.36
CA VAL A 568 -48.53 -34.73 -1.39
C VAL A 568 -49.07 -35.88 -2.27
N LEU A 569 -48.64 -37.14 -2.07
CA LEU A 569 -49.04 -38.27 -2.94
C LEU A 569 -49.96 -39.32 -2.32
N ARG A 570 -50.68 -39.00 -1.24
CA ARG A 570 -51.75 -39.86 -0.69
C ARG A 570 -53.05 -39.09 -0.42
N ARG A 571 -53.74 -38.68 -1.49
CA ARG A 571 -55.20 -38.51 -1.47
C ARG A 571 -55.74 -38.40 -2.89
N GLY A 572 -56.49 -39.41 -3.32
CA GLY A 572 -57.38 -39.30 -4.48
C GLY A 572 -57.28 -40.41 -5.51
N HIS A 573 -57.63 -41.65 -5.14
CA HIS A 573 -58.25 -42.61 -6.07
C HIS A 573 -59.44 -43.26 -5.35
N HIS A 574 -60.61 -42.69 -5.59
CA HIS A 574 -61.90 -43.38 -5.56
C HIS A 574 -62.60 -43.07 -6.87
#